data_AF-A0A3D2XCD5-F1
#
_entry.id   AF-A0A3D2XCD5-F1
#
_cell.length_a   1.000
_cell.length_b   1.000
_cell.length_c   1.000
_cell.angle_alpha   90.00
_cell.angle_beta   90.00
_cell.angle_gamma   90.00
#
_symmetry.space_group_name_H-M   'P 1'
#
loop_
_entity.id
_entity.type
_entity.pdbx_description
1 polymer ?
#
loop_
_entity_poly.entity_id
_entity_poly.type
_entity_poly.pdbx_seq_one_letter_code
_entity_poly.pdbx_strand_id
1 'polypeptide(L)'
;MYPRSSVQHPLIRRAPRAQVVHRTADLAETEDMVHHDPTVTHPDNRLPMKYLVYILPLMAGLTITTQAGVNSQLKVAVNNQWVAAFISFLVGTIALALVIGLTRQPLPNTQQLQQIEWYKFSGGLLGAFFVTVIIYSVQQIGSANVFALVIAGQLLFALVFDHFGLFGFRQSPINWQKILGVVMLIGGAYLINRKA
;
A
#
# COMPACT_ATOMS: atom_id res chain seq x y z
N MET A 1 -38.11 -80.28 -54.31
CA MET A 1 -39.40 -79.79 -53.81
C MET A 1 -39.21 -78.31 -53.45
N TYR A 2 -39.71 -77.40 -54.27
CA TYR A 2 -39.84 -75.94 -53.98
C TYR A 2 -40.97 -75.70 -52.95
N PRO A 3 -41.28 -74.49 -52.43
CA PRO A 3 -40.61 -73.15 -52.44
C PRO A 3 -40.70 -72.38 -51.09
N ARG A 4 -40.14 -71.15 -50.98
CA ARG A 4 -40.88 -69.90 -50.60
C ARG A 4 -39.97 -68.66 -50.46
N SER A 5 -40.62 -67.52 -50.66
CA SER A 5 -40.17 -66.20 -51.07
C SER A 5 -39.99 -65.18 -49.92
N SER A 6 -39.39 -64.04 -50.28
CA SER A 6 -39.58 -62.67 -49.72
C SER A 6 -39.02 -62.42 -48.30
N VAL A 7 -38.30 -61.34 -47.99
CA VAL A 7 -38.53 -59.90 -48.23
C VAL A 7 -37.19 -59.14 -48.09
N GLN A 8 -36.89 -58.19 -48.98
CA GLN A 8 -35.79 -57.22 -48.80
C GLN A 8 -36.28 -56.04 -47.94
N HIS A 9 -35.58 -55.75 -46.84
CA HIS A 9 -35.75 -54.52 -46.05
C HIS A 9 -34.64 -53.51 -46.40
N PRO A 10 -34.96 -52.26 -46.79
CA PRO A 10 -33.93 -51.23 -46.97
C PRO A 10 -33.49 -50.70 -45.60
N LEU A 11 -32.20 -50.88 -45.26
CA LEU A 11 -31.59 -50.24 -44.10
C LEU A 11 -31.39 -48.74 -44.40
N ILE A 12 -32.15 -47.92 -43.67
CA ILE A 12 -32.01 -46.46 -43.60
C ILE A 12 -30.62 -46.13 -43.05
N ARG A 13 -29.71 -45.61 -43.90
CA ARG A 13 -28.44 -45.01 -43.47
C ARG A 13 -28.73 -43.71 -42.72
N ARG A 14 -28.50 -43.68 -41.40
CA ARG A 14 -28.45 -42.44 -40.61
C ARG A 14 -27.15 -41.70 -40.92
N ALA A 15 -27.25 -40.46 -41.37
CA ALA A 15 -26.09 -39.56 -41.51
C ALA A 15 -25.55 -39.17 -40.11
N PRO A 16 -24.22 -39.02 -39.94
CA PRO A 16 -23.62 -38.72 -38.64
C PRO A 16 -23.86 -37.25 -38.25
N ARG A 17 -24.47 -37.07 -37.07
CA ARG A 17 -24.89 -35.81 -36.42
C ARG A 17 -23.74 -34.90 -35.93
N ALA A 18 -22.50 -35.14 -36.38
CA ALA A 18 -21.29 -34.55 -35.81
C ALA A 18 -20.80 -33.25 -36.48
N GLN A 19 -21.28 -32.92 -37.69
CA GLN A 19 -20.78 -31.76 -38.44
C GLN A 19 -21.46 -30.43 -38.10
N VAL A 20 -22.58 -30.43 -37.37
CA VAL A 20 -23.36 -29.21 -37.10
C VAL A 20 -22.79 -28.39 -35.92
N VAL A 21 -22.12 -29.04 -34.96
CA VAL A 21 -21.64 -28.39 -33.73
C VAL A 21 -20.43 -27.47 -33.98
N HIS A 22 -19.56 -27.81 -34.94
CA HIS A 22 -18.42 -26.95 -35.27
C HIS A 22 -18.84 -25.63 -35.95
N ARG A 23 -19.93 -25.64 -36.71
CA ARG A 23 -20.40 -24.44 -37.44
C ARG A 23 -21.06 -23.40 -36.53
N THR A 24 -21.65 -23.83 -35.42
CA THR A 24 -22.27 -22.92 -34.45
C THR A 24 -21.25 -22.20 -33.57
N ALA A 25 -20.06 -22.77 -33.38
CA ALA A 25 -18.98 -22.11 -32.63
C ALA A 25 -18.38 -20.93 -33.42
N ASP A 26 -18.11 -21.14 -34.72
CA ASP A 26 -17.61 -20.07 -35.61
C ASP A 26 -18.58 -18.88 -35.69
N LEU A 27 -19.89 -19.14 -35.72
CA LEU A 27 -20.90 -18.08 -35.83
C LEU A 27 -20.97 -17.23 -34.55
N ALA A 28 -20.83 -17.85 -33.38
CA ALA A 28 -20.83 -17.14 -32.10
C ALA A 28 -19.59 -16.23 -31.93
N GLU A 29 -18.41 -16.69 -32.38
CA GLU A 29 -17.20 -15.84 -32.38
C GLU A 29 -17.31 -14.66 -33.34
N THR A 30 -17.98 -14.81 -34.50
CA THR A 30 -18.22 -13.68 -35.41
C THR A 30 -19.24 -12.66 -34.88
N GLU A 31 -20.23 -13.05 -34.07
CA GLU A 31 -21.19 -12.11 -33.49
C GLU A 31 -20.54 -11.25 -32.38
N ASP A 32 -19.65 -11.83 -31.57
CA ASP A 32 -18.92 -11.11 -30.52
C ASP A 32 -17.93 -10.07 -31.08
N MET A 33 -17.48 -10.22 -32.34
CA MET A 33 -16.59 -9.25 -32.99
C MET A 33 -17.31 -8.05 -33.62
N VAL A 34 -18.64 -8.08 -33.77
CA VAL A 34 -19.38 -7.03 -34.51
C VAL A 34 -19.95 -5.93 -33.59
N HIS A 35 -20.00 -6.15 -32.27
CA HIS A 35 -20.64 -5.21 -31.33
C HIS A 35 -19.72 -4.57 -30.27
N HIS A 36 -18.39 -4.64 -30.42
CA HIS A 36 -17.48 -3.90 -29.55
C HIS A 36 -17.41 -2.42 -29.97
N ASP A 37 -18.38 -1.62 -29.54
CA ASP A 37 -18.33 -0.15 -29.66
C ASP A 37 -17.22 0.41 -28.75
N PRO A 38 -16.13 0.95 -29.31
CA PRO A 38 -15.02 1.50 -28.52
C PRO A 38 -15.36 2.83 -27.82
N THR A 39 -16.58 3.35 -27.99
CA THR A 39 -17.02 4.63 -27.39
C THR A 39 -17.79 4.47 -26.08
N VAL A 40 -18.01 3.24 -25.59
CA VAL A 40 -18.57 3.01 -24.25
C VAL A 40 -17.52 3.34 -23.19
N THR A 41 -17.41 4.63 -22.85
CA THR A 41 -16.64 5.10 -21.70
C THR A 41 -17.34 4.63 -20.43
N HIS A 42 -16.83 3.57 -19.80
CA HIS A 42 -17.20 3.26 -18.43
C HIS A 42 -16.91 4.49 -17.55
N PRO A 43 -17.86 4.97 -16.74
CA PRO A 43 -17.59 6.05 -15.79
C PRO A 43 -16.42 5.59 -14.91
N ASP A 44 -15.34 6.36 -14.95
CA ASP A 44 -14.09 6.02 -14.27
C ASP A 44 -14.30 6.10 -12.75
N ASN A 45 -14.70 4.97 -12.14
CA ASN A 45 -14.86 4.79 -10.69
C ASN A 45 -13.53 4.96 -9.90
N ARG A 46 -12.49 5.54 -10.50
CA ARG A 46 -11.21 5.92 -9.88
C ARG A 46 -11.28 7.20 -9.04
N LEU A 47 -12.37 7.97 -9.15
CA LEU A 47 -12.57 9.20 -8.37
C LEU A 47 -12.41 9.03 -6.84
N PRO A 48 -13.01 8.01 -6.16
CA PRO A 48 -12.78 7.79 -4.72
C PRO A 48 -11.32 7.45 -4.37
N MET A 49 -10.61 6.73 -5.24
CA MET A 49 -9.19 6.38 -5.02
C MET A 49 -8.29 7.60 -5.01
N LYS A 50 -8.58 8.63 -5.83
CA LYS A 50 -7.75 9.83 -5.90
C LYS A 50 -7.75 10.62 -4.59
N TYR A 51 -8.90 10.72 -3.91
CA TYR A 51 -9.00 11.43 -2.63
C TYR A 51 -8.46 10.61 -1.46
N LEU A 52 -8.59 9.28 -1.51
CA LEU A 52 -8.01 8.37 -0.51
C LEU A 52 -6.49 8.57 -0.33
N VAL A 53 -5.77 8.82 -1.42
CA VAL A 53 -4.31 9.07 -1.40
C VAL A 53 -3.95 10.32 -0.58
N TYR A 54 -4.84 11.31 -0.49
CA TYR A 54 -4.62 12.53 0.30
C TYR A 54 -5.17 12.43 1.73
N ILE A 55 -6.26 11.69 1.94
CA ILE A 55 -6.90 11.55 3.25
C ILE A 55 -6.10 10.61 4.17
N LEU A 56 -5.55 9.52 3.65
CA LEU A 56 -4.83 8.54 4.46
C LEU A 56 -3.61 9.13 5.20
N PRO A 57 -2.73 9.93 4.56
CA PRO A 57 -1.63 10.60 5.27
C PRO A 57 -2.11 11.58 6.34
N LEU A 58 -3.25 12.25 6.12
CA LEU A 58 -3.83 13.17 7.09
C LEU A 58 -4.30 12.40 8.34
N MET A 59 -4.97 11.26 8.14
CA MET A 59 -5.34 10.35 9.22
C MET A 59 -4.12 9.79 9.95
N ALA A 60 -3.03 9.49 9.24
CA ALA A 60 -1.78 9.06 9.87
C ALA A 60 -1.21 10.13 10.81
N GLY A 61 -1.39 11.41 10.49
CA GLY A 61 -1.01 12.53 11.38
C GLY A 61 -1.73 12.50 12.73
N LEU A 62 -3.03 12.19 12.73
CA LEU A 62 -3.80 12.01 13.96
C LEU A 62 -3.22 10.85 14.78
N THR A 63 -3.02 9.69 14.14
CA THR A 63 -2.51 8.49 14.80
C THR A 63 -1.14 8.71 15.42
N ILE A 64 -0.21 9.34 14.69
CA ILE A 64 1.16 9.58 15.17
C ILE A 64 1.16 10.54 16.36
N THR A 65 0.31 11.57 16.34
CA THR A 65 0.19 12.53 17.45
C THR A 65 -0.38 11.86 18.70
N THR A 66 -1.43 11.06 18.55
CA THR A 66 -2.02 10.29 19.65
C THR A 66 -1.03 9.27 20.21
N GLN A 67 -0.33 8.53 19.34
CA GLN A 67 0.70 7.57 19.75
C GLN A 67 1.80 8.24 20.58
N ALA A 68 2.28 9.42 20.15
CA ALA A 68 3.29 10.16 20.88
C ALA A 68 2.81 10.55 22.28
N GLY A 69 1.56 11.02 22.43
CA GLY A 69 0.96 11.31 23.73
C GLY A 69 0.83 10.08 24.61
N VAL A 70 0.29 8.98 24.09
CA VAL A 70 0.14 7.71 24.83
C VAL A 70 1.49 7.17 25.29
N ASN A 71 2.48 7.11 24.40
CA ASN A 71 3.81 6.61 24.75
C ASN A 71 4.54 7.55 25.74
N SER A 72 4.28 8.86 25.64
CA SER A 72 4.79 9.86 26.57
C SER A 72 4.23 9.67 27.99
N GLN A 73 2.95 9.26 28.10
CA GLN A 73 2.36 8.89 29.39
C GLN A 73 2.87 7.53 29.89
N LEU A 74 3.06 6.57 28.98
CA LEU A 74 3.67 5.28 29.32
C LEU A 74 5.08 5.48 29.90
N LYS A 75 5.89 6.36 29.32
CA LYS A 75 7.19 6.78 29.87
C LYS A 75 7.09 7.26 31.31
N VAL A 76 6.07 8.06 31.65
CA VAL A 76 5.85 8.53 33.03
C VAL A 76 5.51 7.36 33.95
N ALA A 77 4.62 6.46 33.51
CA ALA A 77 4.22 5.28 34.28
C ALA A 77 5.37 4.30 34.55
N VAL A 78 6.26 4.08 33.57
CA VAL A 78 7.42 3.17 33.71
C VAL A 78 8.71 3.87 34.13
N ASN A 79 8.69 5.20 34.28
CA ASN A 79 9.82 6.08 34.57
C ASN A 79 11.07 5.85 33.69
N ASN A 80 10.89 5.44 32.43
CA ASN A 80 11.99 5.15 31.52
C ASN A 80 11.55 5.22 30.04
N GLN A 81 12.18 6.11 29.27
CA GLN A 81 11.87 6.30 27.84
C GLN A 81 12.20 5.09 26.96
N TRP A 82 13.28 4.38 27.26
CA TRP A 82 13.72 3.22 26.49
C TRP A 82 12.75 2.06 26.67
N VAL A 83 12.30 1.85 27.92
CA VAL A 83 11.30 0.83 28.24
C VAL A 83 9.95 1.17 27.60
N ALA A 84 9.52 2.43 27.63
CA ALA A 84 8.28 2.84 26.97
C ALA A 84 8.33 2.64 25.44
N ALA A 85 9.45 3.01 24.80
CA ALA A 85 9.65 2.77 23.38
C ALA A 85 9.66 1.26 23.05
N PHE A 86 10.35 0.45 23.86
CA PHE A 86 10.37 -1.00 23.70
C PHE A 86 8.97 -1.63 23.80
N ILE A 87 8.18 -1.25 24.82
CA ILE A 87 6.80 -1.74 24.98
C ILE A 87 5.95 -1.32 23.77
N SER A 88 6.08 -0.07 23.30
CA SER A 88 5.35 0.39 22.11
C SER A 88 5.69 -0.44 20.87
N PHE A 89 6.97 -0.71 20.63
CA PHE A 89 7.41 -1.57 19.53
C PHE A 89 6.94 -3.01 19.68
N LEU A 90 6.95 -3.56 20.89
CA LEU A 90 6.47 -4.90 21.17
C LEU A 90 4.98 -5.03 20.85
N VAL A 91 4.15 -4.10 21.34
CA VAL A 91 2.70 -4.08 21.07
C VAL A 91 2.44 -3.92 19.57
N GLY A 92 3.15 -3.01 18.90
CA GLY A 92 3.04 -2.84 17.44
C GLY A 92 3.45 -4.09 16.65
N THR A 93 4.51 -4.78 17.08
CA THR A 93 4.97 -6.03 16.46
C THR A 93 3.93 -7.14 16.62
N ILE A 94 3.34 -7.29 17.81
CA ILE A 94 2.27 -8.25 18.07
C ILE A 94 1.05 -7.94 17.18
N ALA A 95 0.66 -6.67 17.07
CA ALA A 95 -0.45 -6.25 16.21
C ALA A 95 -0.18 -6.58 14.74
N LEU A 96 1.03 -6.31 14.23
CA LEU A 96 1.43 -6.67 12.87
C LEU A 96 1.44 -8.19 12.65
N ALA A 97 1.96 -8.97 13.60
CA ALA A 97 1.96 -10.43 13.53
C ALA A 97 0.53 -10.98 13.47
N LEU A 98 -0.40 -10.40 14.25
CA LEU A 98 -1.81 -10.76 14.22
C LEU A 98 -2.44 -10.46 12.84
N VAL A 99 -2.18 -9.28 12.27
CA VAL A 99 -2.67 -8.93 10.93
C VAL A 99 -2.13 -9.91 9.88
N ILE A 100 -0.84 -10.23 9.91
CA ILE A 100 -0.21 -11.21 9.00
C ILE A 100 -0.90 -12.56 9.13
N GLY A 101 -1.11 -13.04 10.35
CA GLY A 101 -1.77 -14.32 10.62
C GLY A 101 -3.24 -14.36 10.17
N LEU A 102 -4.02 -13.32 10.48
CA LEU A 102 -5.43 -13.24 10.12
C LEU A 102 -5.67 -13.08 8.62
N THR A 103 -4.81 -12.32 7.94
CA THR A 103 -4.89 -12.12 6.48
C THR A 103 -4.14 -13.19 5.69
N ARG A 104 -3.49 -14.15 6.38
CA ARG A 104 -2.73 -15.26 5.81
C ARG A 104 -1.71 -14.81 4.76
N GLN A 105 -1.02 -13.70 5.02
CA GLN A 105 0.00 -13.20 4.08
C GLN A 105 1.14 -14.23 3.97
N PRO A 106 1.63 -14.51 2.75
CA PRO A 106 2.76 -15.42 2.58
C PRO A 106 4.01 -14.82 3.23
N LEU A 107 4.66 -15.61 4.08
CA LEU A 107 5.94 -15.23 4.67
C LEU A 107 7.07 -15.55 3.69
N PRO A 108 8.08 -14.67 3.56
CA PRO A 108 9.24 -14.95 2.73
C PRO A 108 10.02 -16.14 3.30
N ASN A 109 10.50 -17.01 2.41
CA ASN A 109 11.37 -18.11 2.80
C ASN A 109 12.79 -17.60 3.14
N THR A 110 13.62 -18.47 3.71
CA THR A 110 14.98 -18.11 4.14
C THR A 110 15.87 -17.64 2.98
N GLN A 111 15.73 -18.22 1.79
CA GLN A 111 16.47 -17.81 0.60
C GLN A 111 16.07 -16.41 0.14
N GLN A 112 14.78 -16.08 0.16
CA GLN A 112 14.27 -14.75 -0.16
C GLN A 112 14.79 -13.70 0.83
N LEU A 113 14.82 -14.01 2.12
CA LEU A 113 15.36 -13.11 3.15
C LEU A 113 16.85 -12.83 2.96
N GLN A 114 17.64 -13.83 2.55
CA GLN A 114 19.08 -13.68 2.31
C GLN A 114 19.40 -12.82 1.08
N GLN A 115 18.47 -12.67 0.14
CA GLN A 115 18.64 -11.81 -1.04
C GLN A 115 18.32 -10.34 -0.77
N ILE A 116 17.75 -10.01 0.40
CA ILE A 116 17.42 -8.64 0.76
C ILE A 116 18.67 -7.91 1.24
N GLU A 117 18.95 -6.76 0.64
CA GLU A 117 20.05 -5.90 1.06
C GLU A 117 19.92 -5.48 2.53
N TRP A 118 21.00 -5.65 3.30
CA TRP A 118 21.00 -5.51 4.76
C TRP A 118 20.43 -4.17 5.26
N TYR A 119 20.66 -3.08 4.52
CA TYR A 119 20.21 -1.75 4.91
C TYR A 119 18.67 -1.64 4.93
N LYS A 120 17.94 -2.49 4.19
CA LYS A 120 16.46 -2.48 4.17
C LYS A 120 15.87 -2.88 5.51
N PHE A 121 16.62 -3.61 6.34
CA PHE A 121 16.23 -3.94 7.71
C PHE A 121 16.47 -2.80 8.71
N SER A 122 17.18 -1.73 8.31
CA SER A 122 17.46 -0.59 9.19
C SER A 122 16.23 0.23 9.55
N GLY A 123 15.11 0.09 8.82
CA GLY A 123 13.85 0.79 9.10
C GLY A 123 13.33 0.59 10.52
N GLY A 124 13.47 -0.62 11.08
CA GLY A 124 13.09 -0.89 12.48
C GLY A 124 13.95 -0.11 13.48
N LEU A 125 15.25 -0.02 13.24
CA LEU A 125 16.18 0.74 14.07
C LEU A 125 15.92 2.25 13.99
N LEU A 126 15.69 2.78 12.79
CA LEU A 126 15.33 4.18 12.58
C LEU A 126 14.00 4.53 13.25
N GLY A 127 13.03 3.62 13.18
CA GLY A 127 11.76 3.75 13.88
C GLY A 127 11.91 3.77 15.40
N ALA A 128 12.72 2.86 15.96
CA ALA A 128 12.99 2.80 17.40
C ALA A 128 13.65 4.08 17.91
N PHE A 129 14.64 4.59 17.17
CA PHE A 129 15.26 5.88 17.44
C PHE A 129 14.22 7.02 17.39
N PHE A 130 13.44 7.09 16.30
CA PHE A 130 12.42 8.11 16.12
C PHE A 130 11.43 8.14 17.29
N VAL A 131 10.80 7.01 17.63
CA VAL A 131 9.81 6.93 18.71
C VAL A 131 10.41 7.30 20.05
N THR A 132 11.64 6.86 20.36
CA THR A 132 12.31 7.20 21.61
C THR A 132 12.53 8.72 21.73
N VAL A 133 13.04 9.36 20.67
CA VAL A 133 13.25 10.81 20.63
C VAL A 133 11.93 11.56 20.80
N ILE A 134 10.86 11.11 20.17
CA ILE A 134 9.52 11.71 20.30
C ILE A 134 9.01 11.59 21.75
N ILE A 135 9.08 10.40 22.35
CA ILE A 135 8.68 10.15 23.74
C ILE A 135 9.42 11.08 24.72
N TYR A 136 10.71 11.29 24.48
CA TYR A 136 11.50 12.22 25.26
C TYR A 136 11.05 13.67 25.05
N SER A 137 10.98 14.10 23.80
CA SER A 137 10.84 15.51 23.43
C SER A 137 9.45 16.06 23.70
N VAL A 138 8.40 15.24 23.58
CA VAL A 138 7.01 15.67 23.82
C VAL A 138 6.83 16.17 25.26
N GLN A 139 7.45 15.52 26.24
CA GLN A 139 7.42 15.97 27.64
C GLN A 139 8.20 17.29 27.86
N GLN A 140 9.14 17.63 26.97
CA GLN A 140 10.03 18.78 27.16
C GLN A 140 9.50 20.06 26.52
N ILE A 141 8.99 19.95 25.28
CA ILE A 141 8.59 21.11 24.48
C ILE A 141 7.14 21.05 23.99
N GLY A 142 6.39 20.00 24.34
CA GLY A 142 5.01 19.78 23.88
C GLY A 142 4.91 19.16 22.48
N SER A 143 3.80 18.49 22.20
CA SER A 143 3.60 17.74 20.95
C SER A 143 3.59 18.63 19.70
N ALA A 144 2.95 19.81 19.77
CA ALA A 144 2.87 20.74 18.65
C ALA A 144 4.27 21.17 18.15
N ASN A 145 5.15 21.53 19.08
CA ASN A 145 6.52 21.93 18.80
C ASN A 145 7.35 20.77 18.24
N VAL A 146 7.27 19.59 18.87
CA VAL A 146 7.96 18.38 18.38
C VAL A 146 7.58 18.08 16.94
N PHE A 147 6.29 18.00 16.63
CA PHE A 147 5.85 17.64 15.28
C PHE A 147 6.12 18.72 14.25
N ALA A 148 6.09 20.00 14.63
CA ALA A 148 6.51 21.08 13.76
C ALA A 148 7.99 20.93 13.33
N LEU A 149 8.89 20.62 14.28
CA LEU A 149 10.31 20.37 13.97
C LEU A 149 10.52 19.07 13.17
N VAL A 150 9.77 18.01 13.51
CA VAL A 150 9.84 16.72 12.80
C VAL A 150 9.44 16.89 11.34
N ILE A 151 8.33 17.56 11.07
CA ILE A 151 7.85 17.82 9.70
C ILE A 151 8.86 18.67 8.93
N ALA A 152 9.40 19.72 9.56
CA ALA A 152 10.46 20.53 8.97
C ALA A 152 11.69 19.67 8.56
N GLY A 153 12.18 18.83 9.45
CA GLY A 153 13.29 17.91 9.17
C GLY A 153 12.96 16.89 8.08
N GLN A 154 11.78 16.26 8.15
CA GLN A 154 11.32 15.29 7.14
C GLN A 154 11.29 15.90 5.74
N LEU A 155 10.83 17.14 5.60
CA LEU A 155 10.76 17.83 4.31
C LEU A 155 12.14 18.19 3.75
N LEU A 156 13.06 18.65 4.61
CA LEU A 156 14.44 18.92 4.21
C LEU A 156 15.11 17.65 3.69
N PHE A 157 15.01 16.54 4.44
CA PHE A 157 15.58 15.26 4.01
C PHE A 157 14.85 14.66 2.81
N ALA A 158 13.53 14.83 2.69
CA ALA A 158 12.77 14.39 1.51
C ALA A 158 13.30 15.05 0.24
N LEU A 159 13.59 16.36 0.25
CA LEU A 159 14.19 17.03 -0.90
C LEU A 159 15.56 16.47 -1.26
N VAL A 160 16.41 16.21 -0.26
CA VAL A 160 17.73 15.61 -0.49
C VAL A 160 17.59 14.21 -1.07
N PHE A 161 16.72 13.38 -0.51
CA PHE A 161 16.54 11.99 -0.91
C PHE A 161 15.93 11.89 -2.31
N ASP A 162 14.92 12.71 -2.60
CA ASP A 162 14.30 12.80 -3.92
C ASP A 162 15.27 13.34 -4.98
N HIS A 163 16.14 14.30 -4.62
CA HIS A 163 17.07 14.88 -5.57
C HIS A 163 18.15 13.88 -6.01
N PHE A 164 18.71 13.14 -5.06
CA PHE A 164 19.76 12.16 -5.32
C PHE A 164 19.21 10.76 -5.63
N GLY A 165 17.90 10.51 -5.47
CA GLY A 165 17.29 9.20 -5.65
C GLY A 165 17.78 8.16 -4.65
N LEU A 166 18.12 8.60 -3.43
CA LEU A 166 18.66 7.71 -2.39
C LEU A 166 17.64 6.63 -2.05
N PHE A 167 18.10 5.44 -1.67
CA PHE A 167 17.24 4.32 -1.25
C PHE A 167 16.16 3.87 -2.26
N GLY A 168 16.34 4.17 -3.55
CA GLY A 168 15.39 3.80 -4.61
C GLY A 168 14.22 4.76 -4.76
N PHE A 169 14.28 5.94 -4.13
CA PHE A 169 13.31 7.01 -4.36
C PHE A 169 13.38 7.49 -5.81
N ARG A 170 12.22 7.85 -6.37
CA ARG A 170 12.13 8.36 -7.74
C ARG A 170 12.83 9.72 -7.81
N GLN A 171 13.91 9.79 -8.58
CA GLN A 171 14.62 11.06 -8.77
C GLN A 171 13.68 12.14 -9.26
N SER A 172 13.58 13.21 -8.48
CA SER A 172 12.75 14.36 -8.79
C SER A 172 13.60 15.62 -8.64
N PRO A 173 13.82 16.39 -9.72
CA PRO A 173 14.61 17.60 -9.63
C PRO A 173 14.00 18.58 -8.61
N ILE A 174 14.87 19.21 -7.83
CA ILE A 174 14.46 20.28 -6.93
C ILE A 174 14.07 21.47 -7.81
N ASN A 175 12.84 21.96 -7.65
CA ASN A 175 12.38 23.18 -8.27
C ASN A 175 12.18 24.27 -7.22
N TRP A 176 12.14 25.53 -7.66
CA TRP A 176 11.94 26.68 -6.78
C TRP A 176 10.65 26.58 -5.94
N GLN A 177 9.58 26.01 -6.49
CA GLN A 177 8.29 25.87 -5.79
C GLN A 177 8.40 24.94 -4.58
N LYS A 178 9.11 23.82 -4.69
CA LYS A 178 9.39 22.89 -3.59
C LYS A 178 10.21 23.58 -2.51
N ILE A 179 11.26 24.32 -2.89
CA ILE A 179 12.08 25.08 -1.94
C ILE A 179 11.22 26.10 -1.19
N LEU A 180 10.42 26.89 -1.91
CA LEU A 180 9.52 27.87 -1.32
C LEU A 180 8.52 27.23 -0.35
N GLY A 181 7.90 26.10 -0.73
CA GLY A 181 6.98 25.37 0.12
C GLY A 181 7.64 24.87 1.42
N VAL A 182 8.85 24.32 1.33
CA VAL A 182 9.61 23.90 2.52
C VAL A 182 9.98 25.09 3.40
N VAL A 183 10.42 26.22 2.82
CA VAL A 183 10.71 27.45 3.57
C VAL A 183 9.46 27.96 4.29
N MET A 184 8.29 27.95 3.64
CA MET A 184 7.03 28.37 4.25
C MET A 184 6.62 27.44 5.40
N LEU A 185 6.79 26.12 5.24
CA LEU A 185 6.48 25.15 6.29
C LEU A 185 7.43 25.28 7.48
N ILE A 186 8.73 25.49 7.25
CA ILE A 186 9.71 25.77 8.31
C ILE A 186 9.38 27.10 9.01
N GLY A 187 9.01 28.14 8.25
CA GLY A 187 8.58 29.42 8.80
C GLY A 187 7.31 29.30 9.66
N GLY A 188 6.34 28.50 9.22
CA GLY A 188 5.14 28.16 10.00
C GLY A 188 5.50 27.40 11.29
N ALA A 189 6.37 26.39 11.19
CA ALA A 189 6.88 25.66 12.35
C ALA A 189 7.58 26.59 13.34
N TYR A 190 8.43 27.51 12.87
CA TYR A 190 9.09 28.51 13.70
C TYR A 190 8.07 29.42 14.41
N LEU A 191 7.04 29.87 13.70
CA LEU A 191 6.00 30.72 14.28
C LEU A 191 5.21 30.00 15.37
N ILE A 192 4.87 28.72 15.17
CA ILE A 192 4.22 27.87 16.18
C ILE A 192 5.10 27.73 17.43
N ASN A 193 6.41 27.60 17.25
CA ASN A 193 7.38 27.42 18.32
C ASN A 193 7.79 28.75 19.01
N ARG A 194 7.41 29.91 18.46
CA ARG A 194 7.74 31.20 19.04
C ARG A 194 6.96 31.37 20.33
N LYS A 195 7.65 31.29 21.47
CA LYS A 195 7.10 31.70 22.76
C LYS A 195 6.65 33.15 22.64
N ALA A 196 5.37 33.40 22.94
CA ALA A 196 4.80 34.74 23.06
C ALA A 196 5.47 35.52 24.19
#